data_AF-A0A6L2Q0H0-F1
#
_entry.id   AF-A0A6L2Q0H0-F1
#
_cell.length_a   1.000
_cell.length_b   1.000
_cell.length_c   1.000
_cell.angle_alpha   90.00
_cell.angle_beta   90.00
_cell.angle_gamma   90.00
#
_symmetry.space_group_name_H-M   'P 1'
#
loop_
_entity.id
_entity.type
_entity.pdbx_description
1 polymer ?
#
loop_
_entity_poly.entity_id
_entity_poly.type
_entity_poly.pdbx_seq_one_letter_code
_entity_poly.pdbx_strand_id
1 'polypeptide(L)'
;MAASVVSNGWEDLRKQARQLENEIDLKLVSFSKLGTGHGGVGYKSDSADTVPLLSGEHMFETMALEIEQLLAKLSVLNERLSEVSSTQAAPPSSALQHTLQRHQEILQDYTQEFRKTQANYRARREREDLLNTVRKDIDNYKSSSGLNRRMDLYLKENEHIRSSDRLLDEQINIAVDTRDHLVAQRLTFKRLQTRINDISNRFPVVNSLLQRINFRKRRDSIILGLVKVAAKCEIRTVIRFLQAEGHGVAEIHCRMSAMYGPNFMSDVLGSGAENLVI
;
A
#
# COMPACT_ATOMS: atom_id res chain seq x y z
N MET A 1 97.75 9.42 -16.40
CA MET A 1 96.71 9.38 -17.44
C MET A 1 95.56 8.41 -17.13
N ALA A 2 95.76 7.30 -16.40
CA ALA A 2 94.67 6.37 -16.06
C ALA A 2 93.58 6.99 -15.15
N ALA A 3 93.95 7.81 -14.17
CA ALA A 3 92.99 8.42 -13.23
C ALA A 3 92.00 9.40 -13.89
N SER A 4 92.42 10.16 -14.92
CA SER A 4 91.54 11.09 -15.64
C SER A 4 90.56 10.40 -16.57
N VAL A 5 90.93 9.25 -17.15
CA VAL A 5 90.03 8.43 -17.99
C VAL A 5 88.94 7.78 -17.15
N VAL A 6 89.30 7.26 -15.96
CA VAL A 6 88.34 6.67 -15.01
C VAL A 6 87.40 7.75 -14.43
N SER A 7 87.91 8.95 -14.15
CA SER A 7 87.10 10.08 -13.69
C SER A 7 86.08 10.55 -14.73
N ASN A 8 86.42 10.54 -16.02
CA ASN A 8 85.49 10.90 -17.09
C ASN A 8 84.37 9.85 -17.27
N GLY A 9 84.71 8.55 -17.21
CA GLY A 9 83.72 7.48 -17.30
C GLY A 9 82.70 7.50 -16.16
N TRP A 10 83.13 7.85 -14.95
CA TRP A 10 82.25 8.02 -13.80
C TRP A 10 81.24 9.18 -13.98
N GLU A 11 81.71 10.33 -14.45
CA GLU A 11 80.86 11.51 -14.68
C GLU A 11 79.78 11.21 -15.73
N ASP A 12 80.12 10.46 -16.77
CA ASP A 12 79.20 10.06 -17.84
C ASP A 12 78.17 9.02 -17.36
N LEU A 13 78.60 8.03 -16.56
CA LEU A 13 77.68 7.07 -15.91
C LEU A 13 76.68 7.78 -14.99
N ARG A 14 77.12 8.82 -14.26
CA ARG A 14 76.25 9.61 -13.38
C ARG A 14 75.21 10.41 -14.16
N LYS A 15 75.58 10.98 -15.32
CA LYS A 15 74.63 11.68 -16.21
C LYS A 15 73.59 10.69 -16.77
N GLN A 16 74.03 9.51 -17.17
CA GLN A 16 73.12 8.45 -17.66
C GLN A 16 72.17 7.96 -16.55
N ALA A 17 72.66 7.77 -15.32
CA ALA A 17 71.83 7.42 -14.18
C ALA A 17 70.73 8.47 -13.93
N ARG A 18 71.08 9.76 -13.89
CA ARG A 18 70.10 10.85 -13.75
C ARG A 18 69.07 10.90 -14.88
N GLN A 19 69.49 10.59 -16.11
CA GLN A 19 68.58 10.57 -17.25
C GLN A 19 67.56 9.44 -17.11
N LEU A 20 68.00 8.24 -16.72
CA LEU A 20 67.10 7.12 -16.45
C LEU A 20 66.19 7.38 -15.25
N GLU A 21 66.70 7.98 -14.17
CA GLU A 21 65.88 8.37 -13.01
C GLU A 21 64.73 9.30 -13.41
N ASN A 22 65.01 10.33 -14.21
CA ASN A 22 63.98 11.25 -14.71
C ASN A 22 62.96 10.54 -15.61
N GLU A 23 63.40 9.59 -16.45
CA GLU A 23 62.51 8.82 -17.31
C GLU A 23 61.61 7.88 -16.49
N ILE A 24 62.18 7.21 -15.47
CA ILE A 24 61.47 6.34 -14.53
C ILE A 24 60.43 7.15 -13.75
N ASP A 25 60.78 8.31 -13.24
CA ASP A 25 59.86 9.19 -12.49
C ASP A 25 58.66 9.61 -13.34
N LEU A 26 58.90 10.10 -14.57
CA LEU A 26 57.82 10.46 -15.50
C LEU A 26 56.88 9.28 -15.79
N LYS A 27 57.46 8.10 -16.02
CA LYS A 27 56.70 6.88 -16.30
C LYS A 27 55.94 6.39 -15.06
N LEU A 28 56.54 6.42 -13.87
CA LEU A 28 55.89 6.07 -12.61
C LEU A 28 54.71 6.98 -12.29
N VAL A 29 54.80 8.28 -12.57
CA VAL A 29 53.66 9.21 -12.42
C VAL A 29 52.51 8.81 -13.35
N SER A 30 52.80 8.49 -14.62
CA SER A 30 51.77 8.02 -15.55
C SER A 30 51.20 6.64 -15.17
N PHE A 31 52.03 5.75 -14.65
CA PHE A 31 51.67 4.42 -14.20
C PHE A 31 50.78 4.46 -12.96
N SER A 32 51.09 5.33 -12.00
CA SER A 32 50.29 5.58 -10.80
C SER A 32 48.90 6.14 -11.15
N LYS A 33 48.80 7.00 -12.16
CA LYS A 33 47.49 7.49 -12.65
C LYS A 33 46.62 6.38 -13.23
N LEU A 34 47.22 5.43 -13.94
CA LEU A 34 46.54 4.25 -14.46
C LEU A 34 46.16 3.27 -13.34
N GLY A 35 47.08 3.02 -12.40
CA GLY A 35 46.89 2.10 -11.28
C GLY A 35 45.85 2.55 -10.25
N THR A 36 45.77 3.85 -9.96
CA THR A 36 44.82 4.43 -8.99
C THR A 36 43.42 4.65 -9.55
N GLY A 37 43.20 4.36 -10.84
CA GLY A 37 41.87 4.46 -11.45
C GLY A 37 41.41 5.87 -11.80
N HIS A 38 42.18 6.92 -11.50
CA HIS A 38 41.80 8.30 -11.81
C HIS A 38 41.72 8.60 -13.32
N GLY A 39 42.25 7.72 -14.18
CA GLY A 39 42.09 7.81 -15.64
C GLY A 39 40.82 7.17 -16.21
N GLY A 40 40.00 6.49 -15.39
CA GLY A 40 38.89 5.64 -15.88
C GLY A 40 37.48 5.98 -15.38
N VAL A 41 37.31 6.91 -14.42
CA VAL A 41 35.99 7.19 -13.79
C VAL A 41 35.22 8.32 -14.50
N GLY A 42 35.61 8.67 -15.73
CA GLY A 42 35.11 9.86 -16.43
C GLY A 42 34.18 9.64 -17.62
N TYR A 43 33.99 8.41 -18.11
CA TYR A 43 33.09 8.15 -19.24
C TYR A 43 31.94 7.25 -18.82
N LYS A 44 30.91 7.88 -18.26
CA LYS A 44 29.54 7.45 -18.55
C LYS A 44 29.30 7.68 -20.05
N SER A 45 29.79 6.78 -20.90
CA SER A 45 29.31 6.69 -22.27
C SER A 45 28.09 5.78 -22.23
N ASP A 46 26.94 6.42 -22.33
CA ASP A 46 25.60 5.84 -22.38
C ASP A 46 25.36 5.19 -23.77
N SER A 47 26.29 4.35 -24.22
CA SER A 47 26.21 3.67 -25.51
C SER A 47 26.79 2.28 -25.44
N ALA A 48 25.85 1.35 -25.60
CA ALA A 48 25.94 0.02 -26.20
C ALA A 48 27.34 -0.43 -26.65
N ASP A 49 27.69 -1.62 -26.18
CA ASP A 49 28.53 -2.63 -26.83
C ASP A 49 29.75 -2.13 -27.60
N THR A 50 30.95 -2.52 -27.13
CA THR A 50 32.29 -2.41 -27.78
C THR A 50 33.28 -1.37 -27.23
N VAL A 51 33.15 -0.86 -26.01
CA VAL A 51 34.27 -0.13 -25.38
C VAL A 51 35.28 -1.16 -24.81
N PRO A 52 36.48 -1.32 -25.38
CA PRO A 52 37.36 -2.42 -25.01
C PRO A 52 37.97 -2.19 -23.64
N LEU A 53 37.46 -2.91 -22.62
CA LEU A 53 38.11 -3.06 -21.31
C LEU A 53 39.58 -3.53 -21.44
N LEU A 54 39.89 -4.22 -22.54
CA LEU A 54 41.24 -4.64 -22.93
C LEU A 54 42.20 -3.49 -23.25
N SER A 55 41.73 -2.31 -23.68
CA SER A 55 42.62 -1.22 -24.06
C SER A 55 43.33 -0.62 -22.84
N GLY A 56 42.63 -0.46 -21.72
CA GLY A 56 43.23 0.06 -20.48
C GLY A 56 44.16 -0.93 -19.79
N GLU A 57 43.81 -2.22 -19.82
CA GLU A 57 44.63 -3.31 -19.29
C GLU A 57 45.94 -3.46 -20.07
N HIS A 58 45.86 -3.54 -21.39
CA HIS A 58 47.03 -3.67 -22.25
C HIS A 58 47.98 -2.47 -22.12
N MET A 59 47.43 -1.26 -21.98
CA MET A 59 48.23 -0.05 -21.73
C MET A 59 48.95 -0.09 -20.38
N PHE A 60 48.28 -0.57 -19.32
CA PHE A 60 48.89 -0.72 -18.01
C PHE A 60 50.01 -1.76 -18.02
N GLU A 61 49.78 -2.91 -18.65
CA GLU A 61 50.76 -4.00 -18.73
C GLU A 61 51.98 -3.62 -19.59
N THR A 62 51.75 -2.91 -20.71
CA THR A 62 52.84 -2.37 -21.54
C THR A 62 53.71 -1.38 -20.75
N MET A 63 53.09 -0.45 -20.01
CA MET A 63 53.81 0.52 -19.20
C MET A 63 54.54 -0.14 -18.02
N ALA A 64 53.97 -1.20 -17.44
CA ALA A 64 54.64 -1.98 -16.40
C ALA A 64 55.93 -2.61 -16.92
N LEU A 65 55.89 -3.24 -18.09
CA LEU A 65 57.06 -3.85 -18.73
C LEU A 65 58.13 -2.80 -19.08
N GLU A 66 57.73 -1.63 -19.57
CA GLU A 66 58.65 -0.53 -19.83
C GLU A 66 59.37 -0.06 -18.56
N ILE A 67 58.65 0.11 -17.45
CA ILE A 67 59.23 0.52 -16.16
C ILE A 67 60.16 -0.58 -15.61
N GLU A 68 59.78 -1.85 -15.69
CA GLU A 68 60.65 -2.97 -15.29
C GLU A 68 61.96 -2.98 -16.08
N GLN A 69 61.91 -2.72 -17.39
CA GLN A 69 63.10 -2.63 -18.22
C GLN A 69 63.98 -1.43 -17.84
N LEU A 70 63.38 -0.27 -17.53
CA LEU A 70 64.13 0.92 -17.09
C LEU A 70 64.77 0.72 -15.71
N LEU A 71 64.06 0.11 -14.76
CA LEU A 71 64.60 -0.25 -13.45
C LEU A 71 65.76 -1.25 -13.56
N ALA A 72 65.64 -2.25 -14.45
CA ALA A 72 66.72 -3.19 -14.72
C ALA A 72 67.96 -2.50 -15.31
N LYS A 73 67.78 -1.56 -16.25
CA LYS A 73 68.87 -0.74 -16.81
C LYS A 73 69.54 0.13 -15.74
N LEU A 74 68.76 0.76 -14.86
CA LEU A 74 69.29 1.57 -13.76
C LEU A 74 70.06 0.70 -12.75
N SER A 75 69.58 -0.52 -12.48
CA SER A 75 70.29 -1.49 -11.62
C SER A 75 71.66 -1.86 -12.19
N VAL A 76 71.75 -2.18 -13.48
CA VAL A 76 73.02 -2.49 -14.16
C VAL A 76 73.94 -1.26 -14.17
N LEU A 77 73.41 -0.06 -14.34
CA LEU A 77 74.20 1.18 -14.26
C LEU A 77 74.73 1.42 -12.85
N ASN A 78 73.93 1.17 -11.80
CA ASN A 78 74.37 1.28 -10.41
C ASN A 78 75.44 0.24 -10.06
N GLU A 79 75.37 -0.98 -10.61
CA GLU A 79 76.40 -2.01 -10.48
C GLU A 79 77.71 -1.57 -11.14
N ARG A 80 77.65 -1.09 -12.38
CA ARG A 80 78.83 -0.52 -13.09
C ARG A 80 79.42 0.68 -12.36
N LEU A 81 78.58 1.55 -11.81
CA LEU A 81 79.00 2.67 -10.98
C LEU A 81 79.75 2.12 -9.75
N SER A 82 79.21 1.12 -9.06
CA SER A 82 79.88 0.44 -7.94
C SER A 82 81.23 -0.17 -8.30
N GLU A 83 81.32 -0.85 -9.45
CA GLU A 83 82.57 -1.41 -9.96
C GLU A 83 83.64 -0.33 -10.21
N VAL A 84 83.27 0.78 -10.84
CA VAL A 84 84.18 1.92 -11.09
C VAL A 84 84.62 2.59 -9.78
N SER A 85 83.75 2.63 -8.76
CA SER A 85 84.13 3.12 -7.43
C SER A 85 85.08 2.16 -6.70
N SER A 86 84.99 0.85 -6.94
CA SER A 86 85.80 -0.18 -6.28
C SER A 86 87.17 -0.41 -6.92
N THR A 87 87.29 -0.14 -8.22
CA THR A 87 88.51 -0.33 -9.02
C THR A 87 89.48 0.86 -8.93
N GLN A 88 89.08 1.97 -8.30
CA GLN A 88 90.01 3.05 -7.96
C GLN A 88 90.94 2.61 -6.82
N ALA A 89 92.25 2.62 -7.08
CA ALA A 89 93.29 2.26 -6.11
C ALA A 89 93.46 3.27 -4.95
N ALA A 90 92.70 4.37 -4.95
CA ALA A 90 92.66 5.37 -3.88
C ALA A 90 91.33 5.27 -3.13
N PRO A 91 91.27 5.58 -1.81
CA PRO A 91 90.03 5.55 -1.06
C PRO A 91 88.99 6.43 -1.77
N PRO A 92 87.78 5.90 -2.05
CA PRO A 92 86.75 6.67 -2.75
C PRO A 92 86.43 7.92 -1.93
N SER A 93 86.38 9.07 -2.61
CA SER A 93 86.02 10.32 -1.95
C SER A 93 84.64 10.17 -1.28
N SER A 94 84.47 10.73 -0.08
CA SER A 94 83.20 10.66 0.66
C SER A 94 81.99 11.12 -0.17
N ALA A 95 82.20 12.08 -1.08
CA ALA A 95 81.21 12.56 -2.03
C ALA A 95 80.79 11.50 -3.09
N LEU A 96 81.72 10.65 -3.54
CA LEU A 96 81.43 9.54 -4.46
C LEU A 96 80.58 8.47 -3.77
N GLN A 97 80.97 8.07 -2.55
CA GLN A 97 80.26 7.06 -1.77
C GLN A 97 78.82 7.49 -1.47
N HIS A 98 78.63 8.73 -1.04
CA HIS A 98 77.30 9.28 -0.78
C HIS A 98 76.45 9.37 -2.06
N THR A 99 77.06 9.70 -3.19
CA THR A 99 76.34 9.75 -4.48
C THR A 99 75.86 8.38 -4.90
N LEU A 100 76.72 7.35 -4.79
CA LEU A 100 76.37 5.97 -5.12
C LEU A 100 75.29 5.44 -4.19
N GLN A 101 75.43 5.68 -2.88
CA GLN A 101 74.42 5.30 -1.89
C GLN A 101 73.06 5.93 -2.22
N ARG A 102 73.03 7.22 -2.58
CA ARG A 102 71.79 7.89 -3.01
C ARG A 102 71.18 7.27 -4.25
N HIS A 103 71.97 6.89 -5.26
CA HIS A 103 71.46 6.21 -6.45
C HIS A 103 70.90 4.81 -6.14
N GLN A 104 71.44 4.12 -5.12
CA GLN A 104 70.90 2.85 -4.63
C GLN A 104 69.58 3.04 -3.87
N GLU A 105 69.51 4.05 -3.00
CA GLU A 105 68.29 4.42 -2.26
C GLU A 105 67.16 4.82 -3.23
N ILE A 106 67.45 5.67 -4.21
CA ILE A 106 66.48 6.08 -5.25
C ILE A 106 65.96 4.88 -6.04
N LEU A 107 66.84 3.95 -6.45
CA LEU A 107 66.41 2.73 -7.15
C LEU A 107 65.50 1.87 -6.29
N GLN A 108 65.83 1.74 -4.99
CA GLN A 108 65.02 0.99 -4.04
C GLN A 108 63.63 1.63 -3.88
N ASP A 109 63.57 2.95 -3.74
CA ASP A 109 62.32 3.71 -3.63
C ASP A 109 61.45 3.53 -4.89
N TYR A 110 62.02 3.72 -6.09
CA TYR A 110 61.28 3.49 -7.34
C TYR A 110 60.77 2.05 -7.49
N THR A 111 61.57 1.07 -7.07
CA THR A 111 61.16 -0.34 -7.08
C THR A 111 60.02 -0.60 -6.10
N GLN A 112 60.06 0.01 -4.92
CA GLN A 112 59.00 -0.10 -3.92
C GLN A 112 57.70 0.56 -4.41
N GLU A 113 57.78 1.75 -4.99
CA GLU A 113 56.64 2.48 -5.54
C GLU A 113 55.99 1.73 -6.72
N PHE A 114 56.82 1.18 -7.61
CA PHE A 114 56.36 0.34 -8.72
C PHE A 114 55.57 -0.87 -8.20
N ARG A 115 56.15 -1.64 -7.26
CA ARG A 115 55.50 -2.82 -6.66
C ARG A 115 54.23 -2.46 -5.92
N LYS A 116 54.21 -1.36 -5.18
CA LYS A 116 53.02 -0.87 -4.48
C LYS A 116 51.89 -0.55 -5.45
N THR A 117 52.20 0.15 -6.53
CA THR A 117 51.22 0.52 -7.58
C THR A 117 50.70 -0.72 -8.30
N GLN A 118 51.59 -1.66 -8.63
CA GLN A 118 51.24 -2.93 -9.27
C GLN A 118 50.35 -3.81 -8.37
N ALA A 119 50.66 -3.91 -7.08
CA ALA A 119 49.84 -4.63 -6.10
C ALA A 119 48.46 -3.99 -5.93
N ASN A 120 48.39 -2.65 -5.90
CA ASN A 120 47.12 -1.92 -5.82
C ASN A 120 46.24 -2.18 -7.05
N TYR A 121 46.83 -2.14 -8.25
CA TYR A 121 46.12 -2.46 -9.49
C TYR A 121 45.57 -3.90 -9.50
N ARG A 122 46.39 -4.89 -9.10
CA ARG A 122 45.96 -6.30 -9.00
C ARG A 122 44.80 -6.48 -8.03
N ALA A 123 44.90 -5.92 -6.83
CA ALA A 123 43.82 -6.01 -5.84
C ALA A 123 42.51 -5.37 -6.34
N ARG A 124 42.61 -4.25 -7.07
CA ARG A 124 41.44 -3.61 -7.68
C ARG A 124 40.83 -4.46 -8.79
N ARG A 125 41.67 -5.05 -9.63
CA ARG A 125 41.24 -5.94 -10.71
C ARG A 125 40.53 -7.18 -10.16
N GLU A 126 41.12 -7.85 -9.17
CA GLU A 126 40.50 -9.01 -8.51
C GLU A 126 39.12 -8.65 -7.95
N ARG A 127 38.99 -7.47 -7.34
CA ARG A 127 37.69 -6.95 -6.90
C ARG A 127 36.71 -6.75 -8.05
N GLU A 128 37.14 -6.19 -9.17
CA GLU A 128 36.30 -6.01 -10.37
C GLU A 128 35.88 -7.36 -10.98
N ASP A 129 36.77 -8.34 -11.06
CA ASP A 129 36.47 -9.69 -11.57
C ASP A 129 35.46 -10.43 -10.69
N LEU A 130 35.59 -10.31 -9.36
CA LEU A 130 34.62 -10.85 -8.41
C LEU A 130 33.25 -10.18 -8.58
N LEU A 131 33.20 -8.86 -8.69
CA LEU A 131 31.95 -8.12 -8.89
C LEU A 131 31.30 -8.42 -10.25
N ASN A 132 32.10 -8.60 -11.30
CA ASN A 132 31.62 -8.96 -12.63
C ASN A 132 31.03 -10.38 -12.62
N THR A 133 31.64 -11.30 -11.89
CA THR A 133 31.12 -12.67 -11.69
C THR A 133 29.77 -12.63 -10.96
N VAL A 134 29.67 -11.91 -9.85
CA VAL A 134 28.40 -11.74 -9.12
C VAL A 134 27.34 -11.09 -10.01
N ARG A 135 27.69 -10.09 -10.81
CA ARG A 135 26.76 -9.44 -11.73
C ARG A 135 26.24 -10.41 -12.79
N LYS A 136 27.12 -11.22 -13.39
CA LYS A 136 26.74 -12.28 -14.33
C LYS A 136 25.85 -13.33 -13.67
N ASP A 137 26.12 -13.72 -12.43
CA ASP A 137 25.30 -14.68 -11.70
C ASP A 137 23.90 -14.11 -11.39
N ILE A 138 23.81 -12.83 -11.03
CA ILE A 138 22.53 -12.14 -10.84
C ILE A 138 21.75 -12.06 -12.15
N ASP A 139 22.40 -11.70 -13.26
CA ASP A 139 21.76 -11.64 -14.57
C ASP A 139 21.33 -13.04 -15.05
N ASN A 140 22.12 -14.08 -14.76
CA ASN A 140 21.77 -15.49 -15.00
C ASN A 140 20.60 -15.96 -14.13
N TYR A 141 20.54 -15.56 -12.85
CA TYR A 141 19.41 -15.84 -11.97
C TYR A 141 18.15 -15.13 -12.46
N LYS A 142 18.27 -13.87 -12.90
CA LYS A 142 17.15 -13.09 -13.42
C LYS A 142 16.66 -13.60 -14.78
N SER A 143 17.54 -14.07 -15.65
CA SER A 143 17.18 -14.66 -16.95
C SER A 143 16.63 -16.09 -16.81
N SER A 144 17.19 -16.91 -15.91
CA SER A 144 16.57 -18.19 -15.50
C SER A 144 15.27 -18.00 -14.73
N SER A 145 15.05 -16.83 -14.13
CA SER A 145 13.74 -16.44 -13.59
C SER A 145 12.65 -16.40 -14.66
N GLY A 146 12.93 -16.44 -15.97
CA GLY A 146 11.87 -16.68 -16.96
C GLY A 146 11.11 -17.98 -16.73
N LEU A 147 11.80 -19.06 -16.31
CA LEU A 147 11.20 -20.34 -15.95
C LEU A 147 10.65 -20.32 -14.52
N ASN A 148 11.37 -19.72 -13.56
CA ASN A 148 10.89 -19.63 -12.17
C ASN A 148 9.70 -18.68 -12.03
N ARG A 149 9.62 -17.59 -12.79
CA ARG A 149 8.47 -16.68 -12.83
C ARG A 149 7.23 -17.37 -13.38
N ARG A 150 7.40 -18.31 -14.32
CA ARG A 150 6.30 -19.16 -14.80
C ARG A 150 5.83 -20.11 -13.68
N MET A 151 6.76 -20.73 -12.98
CA MET A 151 6.47 -21.61 -11.83
C MET A 151 5.81 -20.87 -10.67
N ASP A 152 6.33 -19.70 -10.29
CA ASP A 152 5.78 -18.82 -9.24
C ASP A 152 4.39 -18.32 -9.61
N LEU A 153 4.14 -18.04 -10.89
CA LEU A 153 2.83 -17.65 -11.39
C LEU A 153 1.82 -18.80 -11.25
N TYR A 154 2.20 -20.04 -11.58
CA TYR A 154 1.36 -21.22 -11.38
C TYR A 154 1.13 -21.53 -9.89
N LEU A 155 2.14 -21.36 -9.03
CA LEU A 155 2.00 -21.54 -7.59
C LEU A 155 1.03 -20.51 -6.99
N LYS A 156 1.18 -19.24 -7.40
CA LYS A 156 0.29 -18.16 -6.97
C LYS A 156 -1.14 -18.37 -7.48
N GLU A 157 -1.29 -18.83 -8.73
CA GLU A 157 -2.61 -19.21 -9.27
C GLU A 157 -3.23 -20.35 -8.46
N ASN A 158 -2.45 -21.36 -8.08
CA ASN A 158 -2.93 -22.46 -7.24
C ASN A 158 -3.39 -21.98 -5.86
N GLU A 159 -2.67 -21.02 -5.26
CA GLU A 159 -3.08 -20.36 -4.02
C GLU A 159 -4.39 -19.58 -4.19
N HIS A 160 -4.55 -18.85 -5.30
CA HIS A 160 -5.80 -18.16 -5.63
C HIS A 160 -6.96 -19.13 -5.84
N ILE A 161 -6.74 -20.27 -6.51
CA ILE A 161 -7.75 -21.31 -6.68
C ILE A 161 -8.17 -21.87 -5.32
N ARG A 162 -7.22 -22.20 -4.45
CA ARG A 162 -7.52 -22.70 -3.09
C ARG A 162 -8.26 -21.68 -2.23
N SER A 163 -7.93 -20.40 -2.37
CA SER A 163 -8.65 -19.32 -1.70
C SER A 163 -10.08 -19.19 -2.23
N SER A 164 -10.25 -19.25 -3.56
CA SER A 164 -11.55 -19.23 -4.21
C SER A 164 -12.42 -20.41 -3.82
N ASP A 165 -11.85 -21.61 -3.70
CA ASP A 165 -12.55 -22.83 -3.29
C ASP A 165 -13.16 -22.67 -1.89
N ARG A 166 -12.40 -22.12 -0.94
CA ARG A 166 -12.88 -21.81 0.41
C ARG A 166 -14.00 -20.76 0.42
N LEU A 167 -13.88 -19.72 -0.40
CA LEU A 167 -14.91 -18.69 -0.52
C LEU A 167 -16.20 -19.24 -1.14
N LEU A 168 -16.08 -20.16 -2.10
CA LEU A 168 -17.22 -20.85 -2.69
C LEU A 168 -17.89 -21.77 -1.67
N ASP A 169 -17.13 -22.51 -0.87
CA ASP A 169 -17.68 -23.33 0.22
C ASP A 169 -18.46 -22.47 1.23
N GLU A 170 -17.94 -21.30 1.60
CA GLU A 170 -18.64 -20.36 2.47
C GLU A 170 -19.94 -19.86 1.83
N GLN A 171 -19.92 -19.49 0.55
CA GLN A 171 -21.12 -19.08 -0.18
C GLN A 171 -22.15 -20.21 -0.31
N ILE A 172 -21.71 -21.45 -0.53
CA ILE A 172 -22.58 -22.63 -0.54
C ILE A 172 -23.24 -22.80 0.83
N ASN A 173 -22.47 -22.66 1.92
CA ASN A 173 -23.02 -22.75 3.28
C ASN A 173 -24.05 -21.66 3.56
N ILE A 174 -23.78 -20.42 3.17
CA ILE A 174 -24.74 -19.31 3.30
C ILE A 174 -25.99 -19.57 2.45
N ALA A 175 -25.84 -20.08 1.22
CA ALA A 175 -26.96 -20.41 0.36
C ALA A 175 -27.83 -21.57 0.93
N VAL A 176 -27.20 -22.57 1.54
CA VAL A 176 -27.89 -23.68 2.21
C VAL A 176 -28.64 -23.19 3.45
N ASP A 177 -28.01 -22.36 4.28
CA ASP A 177 -28.62 -21.79 5.49
C ASP A 177 -29.81 -20.88 5.14
N THR A 178 -29.65 -20.02 4.13
CA THR A 178 -30.75 -19.16 3.64
C THR A 178 -31.91 -19.98 3.07
N ARG A 179 -31.63 -21.05 2.31
CA ARG A 179 -32.68 -22.00 1.88
C ARG A 179 -33.42 -22.58 3.07
N ASP A 180 -32.71 -23.02 4.11
CA ASP A 180 -33.32 -23.62 5.29
C ASP A 180 -34.18 -22.62 6.07
N HIS A 181 -33.72 -21.37 6.20
CA HIS A 181 -34.51 -20.27 6.73
C HIS A 181 -35.79 -20.03 5.92
N LEU A 182 -35.73 -20.01 4.59
CA LEU A 182 -36.90 -19.83 3.73
C LEU A 182 -37.89 -21.00 3.84
N VAL A 183 -37.40 -22.23 3.95
CA VAL A 183 -38.25 -23.41 4.17
C VAL A 183 -38.93 -23.33 5.54
N ALA A 184 -38.20 -22.95 6.59
CA ALA A 184 -38.76 -22.75 7.93
C ALA A 184 -39.81 -21.62 7.97
N GLN A 185 -39.56 -20.50 7.27
CA GLN A 185 -40.53 -19.43 7.10
C GLN A 185 -41.78 -19.92 6.35
N ARG A 186 -41.62 -20.69 5.28
CA ARG A 186 -42.75 -21.29 4.54
C ARG A 186 -43.62 -22.17 5.43
N LEU A 187 -43.01 -22.99 6.29
CA LEU A 187 -43.76 -23.79 7.27
C LEU A 187 -44.51 -22.91 8.27
N THR A 188 -43.90 -21.82 8.72
CA THR A 188 -44.54 -20.84 9.60
C THR A 188 -45.71 -20.14 8.91
N PHE A 189 -45.57 -19.75 7.64
CA PHE A 189 -46.67 -19.20 6.85
C PHE A 189 -47.79 -20.20 6.63
N LYS A 190 -47.49 -21.49 6.41
CA LYS A 190 -48.53 -22.52 6.38
C LYS A 190 -49.30 -22.60 7.70
N ARG A 191 -48.60 -22.54 8.85
CA ARG A 191 -49.27 -22.49 10.16
C ARG A 191 -50.12 -21.23 10.34
N LEU A 192 -49.62 -20.06 9.92
CA LEU A 192 -50.40 -18.81 9.92
C LEU A 192 -51.62 -18.93 9.03
N GLN A 193 -51.49 -19.48 7.82
CA GLN A 193 -52.61 -19.71 6.92
C GLN A 193 -53.67 -20.61 7.55
N THR A 194 -53.27 -21.70 8.25
CA THR A 194 -54.23 -22.51 9.00
C THR A 194 -54.93 -21.72 10.09
N ARG A 195 -54.21 -20.90 10.88
CA ARG A 195 -54.82 -20.04 11.91
C ARG A 195 -55.74 -18.98 11.33
N ILE A 196 -55.39 -18.37 10.19
CA ILE A 196 -56.23 -17.40 9.49
C ILE A 196 -57.50 -18.08 8.98
N ASN A 197 -57.38 -19.28 8.40
CA ASN A 197 -58.55 -20.07 8.00
C ASN A 197 -59.43 -20.40 9.22
N ASP A 198 -58.85 -20.76 10.37
CA ASP A 198 -59.60 -20.99 11.61
C ASP A 198 -60.31 -19.72 12.11
N ILE A 199 -59.66 -18.55 12.01
CA ILE A 199 -60.26 -17.25 12.34
C ILE A 199 -61.39 -16.92 11.36
N SER A 200 -61.17 -17.13 10.06
CA SER A 200 -62.18 -16.92 9.02
C SER A 200 -63.43 -17.77 9.26
N ASN A 201 -63.24 -19.03 9.65
CA ASN A 201 -64.33 -19.93 10.04
C ASN A 201 -65.06 -19.47 11.32
N ARG A 202 -64.41 -18.74 12.22
CA ARG A 202 -65.01 -18.18 13.46
C ARG A 202 -65.61 -16.78 13.28
N PHE A 203 -65.21 -16.04 12.25
CA PHE A 203 -65.73 -14.72 11.90
C PHE A 203 -67.27 -14.67 11.71
N PRO A 204 -67.94 -15.64 11.03
CA PRO A 204 -69.40 -15.63 10.94
C PRO A 204 -70.10 -15.79 12.30
N VAL A 205 -69.48 -16.51 13.26
CA VAL A 205 -70.01 -16.62 14.63
C VAL A 205 -69.93 -15.28 15.34
N VAL A 206 -68.81 -14.55 15.22
CA VAL A 206 -68.66 -13.19 15.76
C VAL A 206 -69.68 -12.23 15.13
N ASN A 207 -69.87 -12.30 13.81
CA ASN A 207 -70.87 -11.48 13.13
C ASN A 207 -72.30 -11.81 13.61
N SER A 208 -72.63 -13.08 13.86
CA SER A 208 -73.93 -13.47 14.40
C SER A 208 -74.16 -12.96 15.83
N LEU A 209 -73.11 -12.91 16.66
CA LEU A 209 -73.16 -12.32 18.00
C LEU A 209 -73.31 -10.79 17.93
N LEU A 210 -72.59 -10.13 17.03
CA LEU A 210 -72.71 -8.70 16.77
C LEU A 210 -74.14 -8.34 16.30
N GLN A 211 -74.71 -9.14 15.41
CA GLN A 211 -76.11 -8.98 14.98
C GLN A 211 -77.07 -9.15 16.15
N ARG A 212 -76.92 -10.19 16.98
CA ARG A 212 -77.76 -10.40 18.18
C ARG A 212 -77.69 -9.21 19.16
N ILE A 213 -76.50 -8.63 19.36
CA ILE A 213 -76.31 -7.43 20.18
C ILE A 213 -77.01 -6.23 19.55
N ASN A 214 -76.84 -6.01 18.25
CA ASN A 214 -77.50 -4.93 17.53
C ASN A 214 -79.03 -5.06 17.55
N PHE A 215 -79.58 -6.27 17.45
CA PHE A 215 -81.02 -6.50 17.58
C PHE A 215 -81.54 -6.14 18.98
N ARG A 216 -80.77 -6.42 20.03
CA ARG A 216 -81.14 -6.00 21.40
C ARG A 216 -81.10 -4.48 21.53
N LYS A 217 -80.03 -3.83 21.07
CA LYS A 217 -79.89 -2.36 21.07
C LYS A 217 -80.96 -1.65 20.22
N ARG A 218 -81.35 -2.24 19.08
CA ARG A 218 -82.42 -1.71 18.21
C ARG A 218 -83.78 -1.82 18.88
N ARG A 219 -84.09 -2.93 19.56
CA ARG A 219 -85.32 -3.06 20.36
C ARG A 219 -85.36 -2.02 21.49
N ASP A 220 -84.28 -1.87 22.24
CA ASP A 220 -84.21 -0.90 23.34
C ASP A 220 -84.39 0.54 22.82
N SER A 221 -83.79 0.88 21.67
CA SER A 221 -83.98 2.18 21.02
C SER A 221 -85.40 2.39 20.50
N ILE A 222 -86.06 1.36 19.96
CA ILE A 222 -87.46 1.44 19.51
C ILE A 222 -88.38 1.65 20.71
N ILE A 223 -88.18 0.91 21.80
CA ILE A 223 -88.98 1.05 23.03
C ILE A 223 -88.83 2.47 23.60
N LEU A 224 -87.60 2.96 23.75
CA LEU A 224 -87.35 4.33 24.22
C LEU A 224 -87.97 5.38 23.28
N GLY A 225 -87.92 5.14 21.96
CA GLY A 225 -88.55 5.99 20.96
C GLY A 225 -90.08 6.04 21.10
N LEU A 226 -90.75 4.89 21.24
CA LEU A 226 -92.20 4.82 21.42
C LEU A 226 -92.65 5.52 22.70
N VAL A 227 -91.94 5.33 23.82
CA VAL A 227 -92.25 6.00 25.09
C VAL A 227 -92.15 7.52 24.94
N LYS A 228 -91.10 8.02 24.26
CA LYS A 228 -90.94 9.46 24.00
C LYS A 228 -92.05 10.03 23.12
N VAL A 229 -92.47 9.31 22.08
CA VAL A 229 -93.54 9.75 21.16
C VAL A 229 -94.89 9.77 21.86
N ALA A 230 -95.23 8.73 22.63
CA ALA A 230 -96.47 8.66 23.40
C ALA A 230 -96.57 9.83 24.39
N ALA A 231 -95.53 10.06 25.18
CA ALA A 231 -95.47 11.20 26.10
C ALA A 231 -95.65 12.53 25.34
N LYS A 232 -94.92 12.75 24.24
CA LYS A 232 -95.05 13.97 23.43
C LYS A 232 -96.47 14.19 22.89
N CYS A 233 -97.18 13.12 22.53
CA CYS A 233 -98.56 13.18 22.04
C CYS A 233 -99.54 13.61 23.13
N GLU A 234 -99.43 13.04 24.34
CA GLU A 234 -100.27 13.42 25.49
C GLU A 234 -100.11 14.91 25.81
N ILE A 235 -98.86 15.36 25.88
CA ILE A 235 -98.50 16.74 26.20
C ILE A 235 -99.05 17.70 25.14
N ARG A 236 -98.88 17.36 23.85
CA ARG A 236 -99.39 18.17 22.75
C ARG A 236 -100.91 18.32 22.80
N THR A 237 -101.62 17.26 23.19
CA THR A 237 -103.08 17.27 23.34
C THR A 237 -103.50 18.20 24.47
N VAL A 238 -102.82 18.15 25.62
CA VAL A 238 -103.08 19.06 26.77
C VAL A 238 -102.82 20.52 26.41
N ILE A 239 -101.74 20.84 25.69
CA ILE A 239 -101.45 22.21 25.24
C ILE A 239 -102.56 22.74 24.33
N ARG A 240 -103.01 21.93 23.35
CA ARG A 240 -104.10 22.30 22.44
C ARG A 240 -105.41 22.56 23.17
N PHE A 241 -105.70 21.77 24.21
CA PHE A 241 -106.89 21.95 25.05
C PHE A 241 -106.82 23.27 25.84
N LEU A 242 -105.69 23.55 26.52
CA LEU A 242 -105.51 24.79 27.28
C LEU A 242 -105.52 26.04 26.40
N GLN A 243 -105.04 25.95 25.15
CA GLN A 243 -105.11 27.07 24.21
C GLN A 243 -106.53 27.31 23.68
N ALA A 244 -107.38 26.27 23.61
CA ALA A 244 -108.79 26.42 23.28
C ALA A 244 -109.60 27.10 24.41
N GLU A 245 -109.16 27.03 25.66
CA GLU A 245 -109.74 27.75 26.81
C GLU A 245 -109.39 29.25 26.83
N GLY A 246 -108.57 29.75 25.89
CA GLY A 246 -108.24 31.17 25.74
C GLY A 246 -107.11 31.68 26.65
N HIS A 247 -106.38 30.78 27.31
CA HIS A 247 -105.24 31.14 28.16
C HIS A 247 -104.05 31.66 27.35
N GLY A 248 -103.40 32.72 27.85
CA GLY A 248 -102.18 33.26 27.26
C GLY A 248 -100.98 32.31 27.41
N VAL A 249 -100.00 32.42 26.51
CA VAL A 249 -98.82 31.53 26.43
C VAL A 249 -98.06 31.43 27.77
N ALA A 250 -97.95 32.53 28.52
CA ALA A 250 -97.26 32.56 29.81
C ALA A 250 -97.99 31.76 30.90
N GLU A 251 -99.33 31.73 30.86
CA GLU A 251 -100.15 31.01 31.84
C GLU A 251 -100.14 29.51 31.58
N ILE A 252 -100.16 29.10 30.30
CA ILE A 252 -100.00 27.71 29.86
C ILE A 252 -98.64 27.15 30.33
N HIS A 253 -97.57 27.94 30.17
CA HIS A 253 -96.22 27.55 30.61
C HIS A 253 -96.14 27.31 32.13
N CYS A 254 -96.76 28.19 32.91
CA CYS A 254 -96.79 28.08 34.37
C CYS A 254 -97.57 26.83 34.83
N ARG A 255 -98.75 26.59 34.25
CA ARG A 255 -99.58 25.41 34.58
C ARG A 255 -98.91 24.09 34.18
N MET A 256 -98.24 24.03 33.03
CA MET A 256 -97.49 22.81 32.65
C MET A 256 -96.28 22.56 33.56
N SER A 257 -95.54 23.61 33.93
CA SER A 257 -94.37 23.49 34.80
C SER A 257 -94.72 22.98 36.20
N ALA A 258 -95.93 23.29 36.69
CA ALA A 258 -96.43 22.78 37.97
C ALA A 258 -96.77 21.28 37.93
N MET A 259 -97.26 20.77 36.79
CA MET A 259 -97.70 19.37 36.64
C MET A 259 -96.57 18.41 36.27
N TYR A 260 -95.66 18.82 35.37
CA TYR A 260 -94.61 17.94 34.82
C TYR A 260 -93.20 18.32 35.29
N GLY A 261 -93.06 19.34 36.13
CA GLY A 261 -91.80 19.82 36.68
C GLY A 261 -91.10 20.90 35.83
N PRO A 262 -90.12 21.62 36.40
CA PRO A 262 -89.55 22.83 35.82
C PRO A 262 -88.71 22.62 34.55
N ASN A 263 -88.17 21.42 34.32
CA ASN A 263 -87.27 21.12 33.19
C ASN A 263 -87.97 20.46 32.00
N PHE A 264 -89.28 20.24 32.11
CA PHE A 264 -90.06 19.46 31.17
C PHE A 264 -89.99 19.93 29.71
N MET A 265 -90.02 21.24 29.45
CA MET A 265 -89.90 21.75 28.09
C MET A 265 -88.52 21.51 27.48
N SER A 266 -87.46 21.50 28.28
CA SER A 266 -86.10 21.22 27.79
C SER A 266 -85.94 19.75 27.35
N ASP A 267 -86.54 18.82 28.09
CA ASP A 267 -86.43 17.38 27.81
C ASP A 267 -87.30 16.92 26.63
N VAL A 268 -88.44 17.60 26.40
CA VAL A 268 -89.38 17.28 25.32
C VAL A 268 -89.00 17.97 24.00
N LEU A 269 -88.42 19.17 24.05
CA LEU A 269 -88.00 19.94 22.86
C LEU A 269 -86.54 19.70 22.45
N GLY A 270 -85.69 19.21 23.36
CA GLY A 270 -84.25 19.02 23.13
C GLY A 270 -83.86 17.97 22.08
N SER A 271 -84.81 17.22 21.51
CA SER A 271 -84.56 16.24 20.46
C SER A 271 -85.51 16.44 19.27
N GLY A 272 -85.20 17.41 18.41
CA GLY A 272 -85.93 17.68 17.16
C GLY A 272 -86.97 18.79 17.31
N ALA A 273 -86.49 20.03 17.37
CA ALA A 273 -87.25 21.25 17.62
C ALA A 273 -87.92 21.86 16.36
N GLU A 274 -88.16 21.11 15.28
CA GLU A 274 -88.64 21.74 14.02
C GLU A 274 -90.12 21.57 13.70
N ASN A 275 -90.87 20.63 14.31
CA ASN A 275 -92.29 20.41 13.94
C ASN A 275 -93.28 20.64 15.09
N LEU A 276 -92.94 21.57 15.98
CA LEU A 276 -93.85 22.01 17.05
C LEU A 276 -94.38 23.43 16.85
N VAL A 277 -94.20 24.04 15.66
CA VAL A 277 -94.87 25.29 15.28
C VAL A 277 -96.29 24.96 14.82
N ILE A 278 -97.27 25.44 15.57
CA ILE A 278 -98.61 25.75 15.06
C ILE A 278 -98.52 27.17 14.56
#